data_AF-A0A7S4RL01-F1
#
_entry.id   AF-A0A7S4RL01-F1
#
_cell.length_a   1.000
_cell.length_b   1.000
_cell.length_c   1.000
_cell.angle_alpha   90.00
_cell.angle_beta   90.00
_cell.angle_gamma   90.00
#
_symmetry.space_group_name_H-M   'P 1'
#
loop_
_entity.id
_entity.type
_entity.pdbx_description
1 polymer ?
#
loop_
_entity_poly.entity_id
_entity_poly.type
_entity_poly.pdbx_seq_one_letter_code
_entity_poly.pdbx_strand_id
1 'polypeptide(L)'
;TLNSDRIQRLNSIGFAWDLWNHSWNENFDQLRSFKALNGHCNVPRNDAGSTTLGSWVYAQRASYKKNALNLNQIKQLNSIGFNWGPHGCSKAWNERFDELCAFKAQNGHCNVSILDAQNITLAYWVHTQRLSYRKNALSSNRIQQLDSIGFAWDPREVLWNRSEEH
;
A
#
# COMPACT_ATOMS: atom_id res chain seq x y z
N THR A 1 4.87 15.03 -7.16
CA THR A 1 4.46 14.98 -8.58
C THR A 1 5.70 15.21 -9.42
N LEU A 2 6.10 14.25 -10.27
CA LEU A 2 7.15 14.53 -11.26
C LEU A 2 6.57 15.54 -12.25
N ASN A 3 7.14 16.74 -12.28
CA ASN A 3 6.73 17.84 -13.16
C ASN A 3 6.77 17.37 -14.63
N SER A 4 5.78 17.77 -15.43
CA SER A 4 5.67 17.53 -16.88
C SER A 4 6.99 17.79 -17.61
N ASP A 5 7.68 18.87 -17.23
CA ASP A 5 8.98 19.25 -17.83
C ASP A 5 10.09 18.22 -17.59
N ARG A 6 10.04 17.51 -16.46
CA ARG A 6 10.99 16.43 -16.15
C ARG A 6 10.74 15.22 -17.04
N ILE A 7 9.48 14.89 -17.30
CA ILE A 7 9.10 13.75 -18.15
C ILE A 7 9.50 14.04 -19.60
N GLN A 8 9.27 15.26 -20.09
CA GLN A 8 9.70 15.66 -21.44
C GLN A 8 11.22 15.61 -21.62
N ARG A 9 12.00 16.09 -20.62
CA ARG A 9 13.47 16.01 -20.66
C ARG A 9 14.01 14.58 -20.66
N LEU A 10 13.32 13.66 -19.96
CA LEU A 10 13.69 12.25 -19.96
C LEU A 10 13.34 11.59 -21.30
N ASN A 11 12.19 11.92 -21.89
CA ASN A 11 11.83 11.42 -23.21
C ASN A 11 12.78 11.93 -24.31
N SER A 12 13.26 13.17 -24.22
CA SER A 12 14.16 13.76 -25.22
C SER A 12 15.57 13.15 -25.25
N ILE A 13 15.98 12.44 -24.20
CA ILE A 13 17.27 11.73 -24.15
C ILE A 13 17.14 10.22 -24.45
N GLY A 14 15.97 9.78 -24.92
CA GLY A 14 15.71 8.35 -25.15
C GLY A 14 15.76 7.53 -23.86
N PHE A 15 15.28 8.09 -22.75
CA PHE A 15 15.26 7.38 -21.47
C PHE A 15 14.48 6.08 -21.59
N ALA A 16 15.18 4.96 -21.44
CA ALA A 16 14.65 3.62 -21.68
C ALA A 16 13.73 3.17 -20.53
N TRP A 17 12.51 3.68 -20.52
CA TRP A 17 11.44 3.25 -19.62
C TRP A 17 11.23 1.73 -19.67
N ASP A 18 11.47 1.12 -20.83
CA ASP A 18 11.32 -0.32 -21.07
C ASP A 18 12.32 -1.18 -20.29
N LEU A 19 13.59 -0.75 -20.15
CA LEU A 19 14.60 -1.49 -19.37
C LEU A 19 14.28 -1.46 -17.87
N TRP A 20 13.67 -0.38 -17.38
CA TRP A 20 13.28 -0.23 -15.97
C TRP A 20 12.00 -1.02 -15.65
N ASN A 21 11.05 -1.07 -16.58
CA ASN A 21 9.85 -1.91 -16.48
C ASN A 21 10.17 -3.40 -16.56
N HIS A 22 11.15 -3.79 -17.40
CA HIS A 22 11.62 -5.18 -17.48
C HIS A 22 12.21 -5.63 -16.13
N SER A 23 13.06 -4.79 -15.53
CA SER A 23 13.66 -5.06 -14.22
C SER A 23 12.62 -5.15 -13.08
N TRP A 24 11.53 -4.37 -13.12
CA TRP A 24 10.48 -4.47 -12.10
C TRP A 24 9.75 -5.81 -12.16
N ASN A 25 9.24 -6.20 -13.34
CA ASN A 25 8.44 -7.42 -13.48
C ASN A 25 9.28 -8.67 -13.17
N GLU A 26 10.52 -8.73 -13.65
CA GLU A 26 11.44 -9.83 -13.34
C GLU A 26 11.70 -9.96 -11.84
N ASN A 27 12.01 -8.85 -11.14
CA ASN A 27 12.24 -8.89 -9.71
C ASN A 27 10.95 -9.23 -8.93
N PHE A 28 9.79 -8.78 -9.40
CA PHE A 28 8.51 -9.12 -8.80
C PHE A 28 8.18 -10.61 -8.94
N ASP A 29 8.46 -11.21 -10.10
CA ASP A 29 8.26 -12.65 -10.33
C ASP A 29 9.28 -13.51 -9.57
N GLN A 30 10.53 -13.04 -9.45
CA GLN A 30 11.52 -13.67 -8.56
C GLN A 30 11.07 -13.61 -7.10
N LEU A 31 10.51 -12.48 -6.64
CA LEU A 31 9.99 -12.35 -5.29
C LEU A 31 8.78 -13.27 -5.06
N ARG A 32 7.90 -13.40 -6.05
CA ARG A 32 6.75 -14.32 -5.99
C ARG A 32 7.23 -15.77 -5.87
N SER A 33 8.23 -16.15 -6.65
CA SER A 33 8.85 -17.49 -6.59
C SER A 33 9.52 -17.73 -5.24
N PHE A 34 10.26 -16.75 -4.72
CA PHE A 34 10.86 -16.82 -3.39
C PHE A 34 9.80 -17.01 -2.30
N LYS A 35 8.68 -16.27 -2.37
CA LYS A 35 7.56 -16.44 -1.44
C LYS A 35 6.96 -17.84 -1.53
N ALA A 36 6.76 -18.37 -2.73
CA ALA A 36 6.19 -19.72 -2.89
C ALA A 36 7.07 -20.79 -2.24
N LEU A 37 8.40 -20.61 -2.28
CA LEU A 37 9.37 -21.54 -1.68
C LEU A 37 9.53 -21.36 -0.16
N ASN A 38 9.52 -20.11 0.33
CA ASN A 38 9.88 -19.79 1.73
C ASN A 38 8.68 -19.41 2.61
N GLY A 39 7.49 -19.25 2.03
CA GLY A 39 6.28 -18.77 2.72
C GLY A 39 6.27 -17.26 3.05
N HIS A 40 7.35 -16.53 2.76
CA HIS A 40 7.48 -15.10 3.08
C HIS A 40 8.31 -14.32 2.06
N CYS A 41 8.18 -12.99 2.06
CA CYS A 41 8.95 -12.08 1.20
C CYS A 41 10.23 -11.50 1.86
N ASN A 42 10.71 -12.12 2.95
CA ASN A 42 11.90 -11.65 3.68
C ASN A 42 13.19 -12.19 3.04
N VAL A 43 13.56 -11.62 1.90
CA VAL A 43 14.80 -11.98 1.20
C VAL A 43 16.00 -11.39 1.95
N PRO A 44 17.00 -12.21 2.35
CA PRO A 44 18.25 -11.71 2.93
C PRO A 44 18.99 -10.77 1.97
N ARG A 45 19.70 -9.77 2.51
CA ARG A 45 20.42 -8.78 1.70
C ARG A 45 21.74 -9.30 1.14
N ASN A 46 22.41 -10.18 1.87
CA ASN A 46 23.74 -10.70 1.56
C ASN A 46 23.74 -12.22 1.70
N ASP A 47 23.46 -12.94 0.61
CA ASP A 47 23.98 -14.30 0.46
C ASP A 47 25.04 -14.29 -0.64
N ALA A 48 26.19 -14.89 -0.33
CA ALA A 48 27.48 -14.74 -0.99
C ALA A 48 27.58 -15.40 -2.38
N GLY A 49 26.54 -15.30 -3.22
CA GLY A 49 26.54 -15.91 -4.55
C GLY A 49 25.74 -15.20 -5.63
N SER A 50 24.73 -14.40 -5.26
CA SER A 50 23.91 -13.54 -6.15
C SER A 50 22.56 -13.39 -5.46
N THR A 51 22.09 -12.16 -5.27
CA THR A 51 20.65 -11.87 -5.42
C THR A 51 20.46 -10.36 -5.42
N THR A 52 20.45 -9.80 -6.63
CA THR A 52 19.84 -8.49 -6.95
C THR A 52 18.49 -8.31 -6.23
N LEU A 53 17.75 -9.41 -6.02
CA LEU A 53 16.46 -9.45 -5.33
C LEU A 53 16.48 -8.94 -3.88
N GLY A 54 17.46 -9.31 -3.05
CA GLY A 54 17.52 -8.86 -1.65
C GLY A 54 17.73 -7.35 -1.53
N SER A 55 18.61 -6.82 -2.39
CA SER A 55 18.81 -5.37 -2.54
C SER A 55 17.58 -4.67 -3.11
N TRP A 56 16.89 -5.30 -4.08
CA TRP A 56 15.65 -4.77 -4.64
C TRP A 56 14.53 -4.70 -3.59
N VAL A 57 14.32 -5.75 -2.80
CA VAL A 57 13.36 -5.79 -1.67
C VAL A 57 13.66 -4.67 -0.67
N TYR A 58 14.94 -4.48 -0.32
CA TYR A 58 15.36 -3.37 0.54
C TYR A 58 15.03 -2.00 -0.09
N ALA A 59 15.33 -1.83 -1.39
CA ALA A 59 15.01 -0.61 -2.12
C ALA A 59 13.51 -0.32 -2.16
N GLN A 60 12.65 -1.35 -2.26
CA GLN A 60 11.20 -1.17 -2.21
C GLN A 60 10.73 -0.66 -0.85
N ARG A 61 11.23 -1.23 0.25
CA ARG A 61 10.91 -0.73 1.61
C ARG A 61 11.37 0.72 1.82
N ALA A 62 12.58 1.05 1.36
CA ALA A 62 13.11 2.40 1.43
C ALA A 62 12.28 3.40 0.59
N SER A 63 11.90 2.99 -0.62
CA SER A 63 11.08 3.80 -1.54
C SER A 63 9.67 3.99 -1.01
N TYR A 64 9.07 2.98 -0.37
CA TYR A 64 7.79 3.08 0.30
C TYR A 64 7.81 4.10 1.45
N LYS A 65 8.85 4.08 2.30
CA LYS A 65 9.01 5.06 3.38
C LYS A 65 9.16 6.50 2.85
N LYS A 66 9.76 6.65 1.67
CA LYS A 66 9.95 7.95 0.99
C LYS A 66 8.76 8.36 0.10
N ASN A 67 7.68 7.59 0.07
CA ASN A 67 6.52 7.78 -0.84
C ASN A 67 6.92 7.87 -2.32
N ALA A 68 7.93 7.09 -2.72
CA ALA A 68 8.48 7.08 -4.08
C ALA A 68 7.93 5.93 -4.96
N LEU A 69 7.13 5.02 -4.37
CA LEU A 69 6.46 3.96 -5.13
C LEU A 69 5.09 4.42 -5.61
N ASN A 70 4.72 3.99 -6.80
CA ASN A 70 3.37 4.25 -7.31
C ASN A 70 2.35 3.24 -6.76
N LEU A 71 1.06 3.56 -6.91
CA LEU A 71 -0.04 2.73 -6.41
C LEU A 71 -0.06 1.32 -7.00
N ASN A 72 0.30 1.16 -8.28
CA ASN A 72 0.31 -0.15 -8.92
C ASN A 72 1.40 -1.06 -8.34
N GLN A 73 2.60 -0.52 -8.12
CA GLN A 73 3.71 -1.21 -7.49
C GLN A 73 3.38 -1.64 -6.05
N ILE A 74 2.73 -0.75 -5.29
CA ILE A 74 2.27 -1.05 -3.93
C ILE A 74 1.20 -2.15 -3.96
N LYS A 75 0.21 -2.06 -4.87
CA LYS A 75 -0.82 -3.09 -5.05
C LYS A 75 -0.23 -4.44 -5.40
N GLN A 76 0.72 -4.49 -6.35
CA GLN A 76 1.41 -5.72 -6.73
C GLN A 76 2.14 -6.36 -5.54
N LEU A 77 2.95 -5.59 -4.82
CA LEU A 77 3.66 -6.10 -3.64
C LEU A 77 2.69 -6.52 -2.53
N ASN A 78 1.60 -5.79 -2.31
CA ASN A 78 0.57 -6.18 -1.34
C ASN A 78 -0.16 -7.46 -1.73
N SER A 79 -0.41 -7.70 -3.02
CA SER A 79 -1.08 -8.93 -3.50
C SER A 79 -0.32 -10.20 -3.14
N ILE A 80 1.00 -10.09 -2.94
CA ILE A 80 1.84 -11.18 -2.47
C ILE A 80 2.17 -11.06 -0.97
N GLY A 81 1.45 -10.25 -0.20
CA GLY A 81 1.65 -10.12 1.25
C GLY A 81 3.01 -9.55 1.63
N PHE A 82 3.57 -8.66 0.80
CA PHE A 82 4.87 -8.05 1.06
C PHE A 82 4.90 -7.24 2.36
N ASN A 83 5.94 -7.43 3.17
CA ASN A 83 6.12 -6.70 4.43
C ASN A 83 7.00 -5.46 4.24
N TRP A 84 6.38 -4.29 4.43
CA TRP A 84 6.99 -2.96 4.31
C TRP A 84 7.86 -2.51 5.51
N GLY A 85 7.79 -3.20 6.65
CA GLY A 85 8.46 -2.83 7.90
C GLY A 85 9.46 -3.89 8.37
N PRO A 86 10.35 -3.54 9.33
CA PRO A 86 11.11 -4.55 10.05
C PRO A 86 10.14 -5.53 10.74
N HIS A 87 10.55 -6.80 10.78
CA HIS A 87 9.84 -7.97 11.31
C HIS A 87 8.45 -7.70 11.95
N GLY A 88 7.39 -8.05 11.21
CA GLY A 88 6.03 -8.21 11.78
C GLY A 88 5.05 -7.03 11.65
N CYS A 89 5.49 -5.78 11.44
CA CYS A 89 4.55 -4.64 11.54
C CYS A 89 3.57 -4.47 10.36
N SER A 90 3.89 -4.95 9.15
CA SER A 90 3.02 -4.73 7.98
C SER A 90 1.96 -5.80 7.78
N LYS A 91 2.12 -6.96 8.43
CA LYS A 91 1.08 -8.00 8.43
C LYS A 91 -0.23 -7.40 8.97
N ALA A 92 -0.14 -6.62 10.06
CA ALA A 92 -1.27 -5.90 10.64
C ALA A 92 -1.83 -4.74 9.79
N TRP A 93 -1.09 -4.16 8.84
CA TRP A 93 -1.66 -3.10 7.98
C TRP A 93 -2.42 -3.69 6.80
N ASN A 94 -1.79 -4.61 6.06
CA ASN A 94 -2.40 -5.18 4.86
C ASN A 94 -3.65 -6.00 5.24
N GLU A 95 -3.59 -6.82 6.29
CA GLU A 95 -4.75 -7.59 6.76
C GLU A 95 -5.92 -6.66 7.13
N ARG A 96 -5.67 -5.58 7.87
CA ARG A 96 -6.72 -4.62 8.25
C ARG A 96 -7.24 -3.81 7.08
N PHE A 97 -6.39 -3.50 6.11
CA PHE A 97 -6.80 -2.83 4.89
C PHE A 97 -7.67 -3.74 4.02
N ASP A 98 -7.32 -5.03 3.92
CA ASP A 98 -8.11 -6.03 3.18
C ASP A 98 -9.46 -6.30 3.88
N GLU A 99 -9.47 -6.40 5.21
CA GLU A 99 -10.71 -6.44 6.01
C GLU A 99 -11.60 -5.22 5.75
N LEU A 100 -11.03 -4.02 5.66
CA LEU A 100 -11.78 -2.81 5.33
C LEU A 100 -12.32 -2.84 3.89
N CYS A 101 -11.56 -3.37 2.94
CA CYS A 101 -12.03 -3.56 1.57
C CYS A 101 -13.23 -4.51 1.52
N ALA A 102 -13.15 -5.63 2.24
CA ALA A 102 -14.24 -6.59 2.36
C ALA A 102 -15.48 -5.95 3.03
N PHE A 103 -15.27 -5.21 4.12
CA PHE A 103 -16.33 -4.48 4.80
C PHE A 103 -17.02 -3.47 3.86
N LYS A 104 -16.24 -2.70 3.08
CA LYS A 104 -16.77 -1.78 2.08
C LYS A 104 -17.57 -2.51 1.01
N ALA A 105 -17.08 -3.64 0.51
CA ALA A 105 -17.79 -4.43 -0.50
C ALA A 105 -19.15 -4.92 0.01
N GLN A 106 -19.26 -5.22 1.30
CA GLN A 106 -20.51 -5.69 1.93
C GLN A 106 -21.45 -4.53 2.31
N ASN A 107 -20.93 -3.40 2.78
CA ASN A 107 -21.73 -2.32 3.39
C ASN A 107 -21.84 -1.05 2.52
N GLY A 108 -21.08 -0.97 1.43
CA GLY A 108 -21.00 0.21 0.56
C GLY A 108 -20.14 1.36 1.11
N HIS A 109 -19.67 1.30 2.36
CA HIS A 109 -18.89 2.36 2.99
C HIS A 109 -17.78 1.84 3.91
N CYS A 110 -16.82 2.71 4.25
CA CYS A 110 -15.73 2.39 5.19
C CYS A 110 -16.02 2.82 6.65
N ASN A 111 -17.24 3.28 6.94
CA ASN A 111 -17.65 3.69 8.29
C ASN A 111 -18.01 2.47 9.16
N VAL A 112 -17.01 1.92 9.82
CA VAL A 112 -17.20 0.81 10.77
C VAL A 112 -17.60 1.37 12.14
N SER A 113 -18.74 0.94 12.66
CA SER A 113 -19.25 1.36 13.97
C SER A 113 -18.51 0.64 15.10
N ILE A 114 -18.18 1.34 16.18
CA ILE A 114 -17.63 0.72 17.40
C ILE A 114 -18.67 -0.15 18.14
N LEU A 115 -19.96 -0.01 17.80
CA LEU A 115 -21.05 -0.82 18.35
C LEU A 115 -21.23 -2.15 17.61
N ASP A 116 -20.57 -2.33 16.46
CA ASP A 116 -20.55 -3.60 15.75
C ASP A 116 -19.54 -4.54 16.44
N ALA A 117 -20.05 -5.44 17.28
CA ALA A 117 -19.25 -6.39 18.01
C ALA A 117 -18.44 -7.33 17.11
N GLN A 118 -18.90 -7.61 15.88
CA GLN A 118 -18.18 -8.46 14.94
C GLN A 118 -16.98 -7.74 14.34
N ASN A 119 -17.08 -6.42 14.13
CA ASN A 119 -16.06 -5.60 13.49
C ASN A 119 -15.36 -4.61 14.44
N ILE A 120 -15.47 -4.79 15.75
CA ILE A 120 -14.96 -3.84 16.76
C ILE A 120 -13.46 -3.55 16.60
N THR A 121 -12.66 -4.57 16.26
CA THR A 121 -11.22 -4.42 16.05
C THR A 121 -10.91 -3.57 14.82
N LEU A 122 -11.69 -3.74 13.74
CA LEU A 122 -11.60 -2.93 12.53
C LEU A 122 -12.06 -1.49 12.80
N ALA A 123 -13.09 -1.29 13.62
CA ALA A 123 -13.56 0.05 14.03
C ALA A 123 -12.48 0.85 14.76
N TYR A 124 -11.76 0.22 15.71
CA TYR A 124 -10.62 0.85 16.39
C TYR A 124 -9.47 1.16 15.43
N TRP A 125 -9.21 0.28 14.47
CA TRP A 125 -8.18 0.51 13.46
C TRP A 125 -8.52 1.70 12.57
N VAL A 126 -9.76 1.78 12.07
CA VAL A 126 -10.29 2.92 11.29
C VAL A 126 -10.19 4.23 12.08
N HIS A 127 -10.59 4.20 13.36
CA HIS A 127 -10.47 5.36 14.24
C HIS A 127 -9.01 5.82 14.39
N THR A 128 -8.09 4.86 14.60
CA THR A 128 -6.66 5.13 14.69
C THR A 128 -6.13 5.80 13.42
N GLN A 129 -6.57 5.37 12.24
CA GLN A 129 -6.12 5.98 10.97
C GLN A 129 -6.57 7.43 10.84
N ARG A 130 -7.81 7.74 11.25
CA ARG A 130 -8.32 9.13 11.30
C ARG A 130 -7.51 9.99 12.26
N LEU A 131 -7.16 9.48 13.45
CA LEU A 131 -6.31 10.19 14.40
C LEU A 131 -4.89 10.42 13.86
N SER A 132 -4.28 9.40 13.26
CA SER A 132 -2.95 9.51 12.66
C SER A 132 -2.93 10.49 11.49
N TYR A 133 -3.99 10.54 10.68
CA TYR A 133 -4.16 11.52 9.59
C TYR A 133 -4.22 12.95 10.13
N ARG A 134 -5.08 13.21 11.13
CA ARG A 134 -5.19 14.55 11.78
C ARG A 134 -3.88 15.01 12.42
N LYS A 135 -3.06 14.07 12.89
CA LYS A 135 -1.74 14.34 13.49
C LYS A 135 -0.60 14.42 12.45
N ASN A 136 -0.90 14.35 11.15
CA ASN A 136 0.10 14.27 10.07
C ASN A 136 1.13 13.12 10.27
N ALA A 137 0.74 12.07 10.98
CA ALA A 137 1.59 10.93 11.32
C ALA A 137 1.39 9.73 10.38
N LEU A 138 0.40 9.81 9.49
CA LEU A 138 0.11 8.78 8.52
C LEU A 138 0.92 9.02 7.23
N SER A 139 1.54 7.97 6.70
CA SER A 139 2.32 8.12 5.46
C SER A 139 1.40 8.40 4.27
N SER A 140 1.91 9.13 3.27
CA SER A 140 1.16 9.46 2.05
C SER A 140 0.66 8.21 1.33
N ASN A 141 1.43 7.12 1.32
CA ASN A 141 0.98 5.86 0.74
C ASN A 141 -0.25 5.27 1.45
N ARG A 142 -0.29 5.31 2.79
CA ARG A 142 -1.43 4.81 3.56
C ARG A 142 -2.66 5.68 3.35
N ILE A 143 -2.46 7.00 3.23
CA ILE A 143 -3.50 7.96 2.86
C ILE A 143 -4.06 7.60 1.48
N GLN A 144 -3.20 7.47 0.48
CA GLN A 144 -3.61 7.12 -0.88
C GLN A 144 -4.30 5.75 -0.97
N GLN A 145 -3.88 4.76 -0.19
CA GLN A 145 -4.57 3.47 -0.12
C GLN A 145 -6.01 3.62 0.39
N LEU A 146 -6.20 4.37 1.47
CA LEU A 146 -7.51 4.64 2.04
C LEU A 146 -8.37 5.51 1.08
N ASP A 147 -7.79 6.53 0.46
CA ASP A 147 -8.46 7.35 -0.56
C ASP A 147 -8.90 6.50 -1.76
N SER A 148 -8.09 5.50 -2.18
CA SER A 148 -8.43 4.64 -3.31
C SER A 148 -9.68 3.78 -3.09
N ILE A 149 -10.09 3.60 -1.83
CA ILE A 149 -11.34 2.94 -1.47
C ILE A 149 -12.40 3.93 -1.00
N GLY A 150 -12.27 5.23 -1.26
CA GLY A 150 -13.25 6.24 -0.86
C GLY A 150 -13.41 6.35 0.66
N PHE A 151 -12.31 6.17 1.40
CA PHE A 151 -12.32 6.28 2.85
C PHE A 151 -12.63 7.70 3.30
N ALA A 152 -13.68 7.85 4.11
CA ALA A 152 -14.02 9.14 4.69
C ALA A 152 -13.16 9.44 5.93
N TRP A 153 -12.28 10.44 5.80
CA TRP A 153 -11.44 10.93 6.89
C TRP A 153 -12.25 11.63 7.98
N ASP A 154 -13.36 12.28 7.59
CA ASP A 154 -14.40 12.72 8.51
C ASP A 154 -15.69 11.90 8.30
N PRO A 155 -16.11 11.08 9.28
CA PRO A 155 -17.35 10.32 9.17
C PRO A 155 -18.61 11.19 9.07
N ARG A 156 -18.55 12.47 9.46
CA ARG A 156 -19.67 13.42 9.36
C ARG A 156 -19.93 13.90 7.94
N GLU A 157 -18.93 13.88 7.07
CA GLU A 157 -19.08 14.29 5.66
C GLU A 157 -19.90 13.28 4.85
N VAL A 158 -19.95 12.01 5.26
CA VAL A 158 -20.69 10.94 4.55
C VAL A 158 -22.20 10.97 4.84
N LEU A 159 -22.62 11.56 5.97
CA LEU A 159 -24.02 11.59 6.39
C LEU A 159 -24.85 12.59 5.57
N TRP A 160 -24.25 13.66 5.05
CA TRP A 160 -24.94 14.68 4.26
C TRP A 160 -25.44 14.18 2.91
N ASN A 161 -24.72 13.22 2.28
CA ASN A 161 -25.12 12.67 0.98
C ASN A 161 -26.22 11.60 1.06
N ARG A 162 -26.67 11.20 2.27
CA ARG A 162 -27.75 10.22 2.45
C ARG A 162 -29.06 10.85 2.92
N SER A 163 -29.03 12.10 3.38
CA SER A 163 -30.21 12.84 3.86
C SER A 163 -30.95 13.62 2.76
N GLU A 164 -30.44 13.66 1.54
CA GLU A 164 -31.09 14.32 0.39
C GLU A 164 -31.88 13.35 -0.51
N GLU A 165 -31.92 12.04 -0.18
CA GLU A 165 -32.65 11.01 -0.94
C GLU A 165 -33.94 10.51 -0.24
N HIS A 166 -34.45 11.23 0.77
CA HIS A 166 -35.72 10.90 1.44
C HIS A 166 -36.68 12.09 1.49
#